data_AF-N9V4A1-F1
#
_entry.id   AF-N9V4A1-F1
#
_cell.length_a   1.000
_cell.length_b   1.000
_cell.length_c   1.000
_cell.angle_alpha   90.00
_cell.angle_beta   90.00
_cell.angle_gamma   90.00
#
_symmetry.space_group_name_H-M   'P 1'
#
loop_
_entity.id
_entity.type
_entity.pdbx_description
1 polymer ?
#
loop_
_entity_poly.entity_id
_entity_poly.type
_entity_poly.pdbx_seq_one_letter_code
_entity_poly.pdbx_strand_id
1 'polypeptide(L)'
;MDELIRILKAEELTCVVLQKQRLYKEHANGILPILHLLDQGHLQGAQLVDKVIGKAAALLMVRGDVHQVHACVISTHALEIFQLYNIPVTYDEQVPYIINRTKTGMCPMEACVMDVNDPAAAQRLLNAKVKSMKAEQHV
;
A
#
# COMPACT_ATOMS: atom_id res chain seq x y z
N MET A 1 -6.59 -6.66 -14.83
CA MET A 1 -5.26 -6.56 -14.20
C MET A 1 -4.21 -6.06 -15.19
N ASP A 2 -3.89 -6.77 -16.27
CA ASP A 2 -2.84 -6.38 -17.24
C ASP A 2 -2.95 -4.95 -17.76
N GLU A 3 -4.16 -4.48 -18.04
CA GLU A 3 -4.40 -3.10 -18.46
C GLU A 3 -3.99 -2.08 -17.39
N LEU A 4 -4.29 -2.34 -16.11
CA LEU A 4 -3.90 -1.47 -15.01
C LEU A 4 -2.38 -1.44 -14.81
N ILE A 5 -1.71 -2.58 -15.01
CA ILE A 5 -0.24 -2.68 -15.00
C ILE A 5 0.34 -1.84 -16.14
N ARG A 6 -0.24 -1.92 -17.35
CA ARG A 6 0.18 -1.09 -18.49
C ARG A 6 -0.01 0.39 -18.22
N ILE A 7 -1.16 0.81 -17.69
CA ILE A 7 -1.45 2.20 -17.33
C ILE A 7 -0.43 2.70 -16.31
N LEU A 8 -0.16 1.93 -15.25
CA LEU A 8 0.81 2.31 -14.23
C LEU A 8 2.20 2.55 -14.84
N LYS A 9 2.66 1.64 -15.71
CA LYS A 9 3.99 1.72 -16.33
C LYS A 9 4.08 2.83 -17.39
N ALA A 10 3.05 2.99 -18.24
CA ALA A 10 3.04 3.96 -19.34
C ALA A 10 2.92 5.41 -18.86
N GLU A 11 2.19 5.63 -17.76
CA GLU A 11 1.96 6.97 -17.20
C GLU A 11 2.87 7.27 -15.99
N GLU A 12 3.84 6.40 -15.71
CA GLU A 12 4.79 6.52 -14.59
C GLU A 12 4.11 6.75 -13.23
N LEU A 13 3.01 6.05 -12.99
CA LEU A 13 2.22 6.15 -11.78
C LEU A 13 2.84 5.34 -10.64
N THR A 14 2.49 5.71 -9.41
CA THR A 14 2.86 4.97 -8.20
C THR A 14 1.77 3.98 -7.79
N CYS A 15 0.50 4.32 -8.02
CA CYS A 15 -0.63 3.45 -7.72
C CYS A 15 -1.78 3.72 -8.69
N VAL A 16 -2.49 2.66 -9.06
CA VAL A 16 -3.69 2.70 -9.90
C VAL A 16 -4.77 1.85 -9.25
N VAL A 17 -5.95 2.43 -9.06
CA VAL A 17 -7.10 1.73 -8.49
C VAL A 17 -8.25 1.75 -9.46
N LEU A 18 -8.80 0.59 -9.79
CA LEU A 18 -10.04 0.45 -10.54
C LEU A 18 -11.13 -0.03 -9.60
N GLN A 19 -12.09 0.86 -9.31
CA GLN A 19 -13.27 0.52 -8.54
C GLN A 19 -14.50 0.66 -9.44
N LYS A 20 -15.22 -0.45 -9.67
CA LYS A 20 -16.34 -0.52 -10.62
C LYS A 20 -15.88 -0.08 -12.03
N GLN A 21 -16.16 1.16 -12.43
CA GLN A 21 -15.75 1.73 -13.73
C GLN A 21 -14.92 3.01 -13.57
N ARG A 22 -14.53 3.34 -12.33
CA ARG A 22 -13.76 4.55 -12.04
C ARG A 22 -12.31 4.20 -11.78
N LEU A 23 -11.44 4.88 -12.52
CA LEU A 23 -10.00 4.75 -12.42
C LEU A 23 -9.45 5.91 -11.59
N TYR A 24 -8.68 5.57 -10.56
CA TYR A 24 -7.92 6.51 -9.74
C TYR A 24 -6.44 6.31 -10.01
N LYS A 25 -5.71 7.41 -10.19
CA LYS A 25 -4.31 7.42 -10.58
C LYS A 25 -3.54 8.28 -9.59
N GLU A 26 -2.48 7.71 -9.01
CA GLU A 26 -1.68 8.35 -7.98
C GLU A 26 -0.22 8.43 -8.41
N HIS A 27 0.39 9.61 -8.25
CA HIS A 27 1.83 9.84 -8.47
C HIS A 27 2.61 9.96 -7.15
N ALA A 28 1.93 10.08 -6.02
CA ALA A 28 2.55 10.31 -4.74
C ALA A 28 3.10 9.01 -4.13
N ASN A 29 4.30 9.08 -3.57
CA ASN A 29 4.93 7.93 -2.92
C ASN A 29 4.53 7.81 -1.45
N GLY A 30 4.56 6.58 -0.92
CA GLY A 30 4.29 6.27 0.49
C GLY A 30 2.83 5.87 0.72
N ILE A 31 2.41 5.82 1.99
CA ILE A 31 1.08 5.28 2.35
C ILE A 31 -0.06 6.31 2.29
N LEU A 32 0.25 7.59 2.13
CA LEU A 32 -0.75 8.67 2.16
C LEU A 32 -1.83 8.52 1.07
N PRO A 33 -1.49 8.22 -0.20
CA PRO A 33 -2.51 7.99 -1.23
C PRO A 33 -3.44 6.84 -0.87
N ILE A 34 -2.89 5.74 -0.33
CA ILE A 34 -3.68 4.57 0.09
C ILE A 34 -4.61 4.91 1.24
N LEU A 35 -4.16 5.71 2.22
CA LEU A 35 -5.02 6.21 3.30
C LEU A 35 -6.17 7.08 2.76
N HIS A 36 -5.88 8.00 1.83
CA HIS A 36 -6.93 8.84 1.25
C HIS A 36 -7.94 8.01 0.45
N LEU A 37 -7.48 7.06 -0.36
CA LEU A 37 -8.34 6.14 -1.11
C LEU A 37 -9.18 5.27 -0.17
N LEU A 38 -8.61 4.83 0.96
CA LEU A 38 -9.34 4.09 2.00
C LEU A 38 -10.44 4.94 2.63
N ASP A 39 -10.11 6.16 3.06
CA ASP A 39 -11.05 7.07 3.73
C ASP A 39 -12.20 7.49 2.80
N GLN A 40 -11.93 7.59 1.49
CA GLN A 40 -12.94 7.87 0.47
C GLN A 40 -13.75 6.63 0.04
N GLY A 41 -13.44 5.45 0.57
CA GLY A 41 -14.10 4.19 0.24
C GLY A 41 -13.79 3.69 -1.17
N HIS A 42 -12.69 4.14 -1.77
CA HIS A 42 -12.31 3.82 -3.16
C HIS A 42 -11.61 2.46 -3.30
N LEU A 43 -11.27 1.82 -2.18
CA LEU A 43 -10.62 0.50 -2.15
C LEU A 43 -11.61 -0.67 -2.16
N GLN A 44 -12.86 -0.45 -1.75
CA GLN A 44 -13.84 -1.52 -1.59
C GLN A 44 -14.15 -2.22 -2.92
N GLY A 45 -13.86 -3.52 -2.98
CA GLY A 45 -14.02 -4.37 -4.16
C GLY A 45 -13.12 -3.97 -5.33
N ALA A 46 -12.09 -3.15 -5.10
CA ALA A 46 -11.28 -2.60 -6.17
C ALA A 46 -10.22 -3.60 -6.67
N GLN A 47 -9.77 -3.40 -7.92
CA GLN A 47 -8.51 -3.95 -8.41
C GLN A 47 -7.43 -2.89 -8.24
N LEU A 48 -6.30 -3.23 -7.65
CA LEU A 48 -5.25 -2.28 -7.33
C LEU A 48 -3.90 -2.73 -7.90
N VAL A 49 -3.18 -1.80 -8.51
CA VAL A 49 -1.78 -1.99 -8.92
C VAL A 49 -0.94 -0.93 -8.23
N ASP A 50 0.09 -1.34 -7.52
CA ASP A 50 1.00 -0.42 -6.83
C ASP A 50 2.45 -0.74 -7.21
N LYS A 51 3.28 0.31 -7.29
CA LYS A 51 4.69 0.17 -7.58
C LYS A 51 5.43 -0.54 -6.44
N VAL A 52 5.10 -0.25 -5.18
CA VAL A 52 5.82 -0.79 -4.01
C VAL A 52 4.87 -1.07 -2.85
N ILE A 53 4.72 -2.35 -2.47
CA ILE A 53 3.83 -2.77 -1.38
C ILE A 53 4.63 -3.35 -0.20
N GLY A 54 4.73 -2.56 0.86
CA GLY A 54 5.17 -3.00 2.19
C GLY A 54 4.01 -3.42 3.10
N LYS A 55 4.30 -4.06 4.25
CA LYS A 55 3.27 -4.54 5.21
C LYS A 55 2.21 -3.48 5.54
N ALA A 56 2.63 -2.23 5.72
CA ALA A 56 1.73 -1.11 6.01
C ALA A 56 0.68 -0.87 4.93
N ALA A 57 1.10 -0.85 3.66
CA ALA A 57 0.18 -0.65 2.54
C ALA A 57 -0.76 -1.85 2.39
N ALA A 58 -0.25 -3.08 2.55
CA ALA A 58 -1.06 -4.29 2.49
C ALA A 58 -2.18 -4.30 3.55
N LEU A 59 -1.88 -3.92 4.79
CA LEU A 59 -2.89 -3.82 5.86
C LEU A 59 -3.98 -2.79 5.54
N LEU A 60 -3.63 -1.65 4.92
CA LEU A 60 -4.62 -0.66 4.49
C LEU A 60 -5.48 -1.16 3.32
N MET A 61 -4.88 -1.90 2.38
CA MET A 61 -5.61 -2.52 1.27
C MET A 61 -6.59 -3.60 1.76
N VAL A 62 -6.16 -4.43 2.72
CA VAL A 62 -7.06 -5.39 3.40
C VAL A 62 -8.17 -4.64 4.14
N ARG A 63 -7.83 -3.58 4.89
CA ARG A 63 -8.83 -2.77 5.62
C ARG A 63 -9.89 -2.20 4.68
N GLY A 64 -9.48 -1.86 3.46
CA GLY A 64 -10.30 -1.33 2.40
C GLY A 64 -11.07 -2.37 1.58
N ASP A 65 -10.96 -3.66 1.89
CA ASP A 65 -11.65 -4.75 1.18
C ASP A 65 -11.33 -4.78 -0.33
N VAL A 66 -10.04 -4.63 -0.67
CA VAL A 66 -9.56 -4.73 -2.06
C VAL A 66 -9.78 -6.15 -2.58
N HIS A 67 -10.29 -6.27 -3.81
CA HIS A 67 -10.61 -7.56 -4.40
C HIS A 67 -9.37 -8.32 -4.89
N GLN A 68 -8.40 -7.62 -5.50
CA GLN A 68 -7.13 -8.21 -5.93
C GLN A 68 -6.06 -7.14 -6.13
N VAL A 69 -4.80 -7.54 -5.98
CA VAL A 69 -3.63 -6.65 -6.01
C VAL A 69 -2.57 -7.14 -6.99
N HIS A 70 -1.88 -6.20 -7.64
CA HIS A 70 -0.58 -6.44 -8.26
C HIS A 70 0.46 -5.48 -7.70
N ALA A 71 1.66 -5.98 -7.41
CA ALA A 71 2.78 -5.18 -6.93
C ALA A 71 3.98 -5.28 -7.89
N CYS A 72 4.58 -4.16 -8.32
CA CYS A 72 5.87 -4.28 -9.00
C CYS A 72 6.95 -4.78 -8.03
N VAL A 73 6.98 -4.26 -6.80
CA VAL A 73 7.83 -4.78 -5.72
C VAL A 73 6.97 -5.04 -4.48
N ILE A 74 7.07 -6.23 -3.90
CA ILE A 74 6.37 -6.61 -2.67
C ILE A 74 7.35 -7.04 -1.58
N SER A 75 7.08 -6.65 -0.34
CA SER A 75 7.80 -7.22 0.81
C SER A 75 7.27 -8.61 1.18
N THR A 76 8.10 -9.48 1.74
CA THR A 76 7.67 -10.76 2.32
C THR A 76 6.54 -10.56 3.33
N HIS A 77 6.64 -9.54 4.17
CA HIS A 77 5.63 -9.23 5.17
C HIS A 77 4.29 -8.76 4.60
N ALA A 78 4.29 -8.06 3.46
CA ALA A 78 3.06 -7.72 2.74
C ALA A 78 2.39 -8.98 2.15
N LEU A 79 3.20 -9.89 1.59
CA LEU A 79 2.71 -11.14 1.03
C LEU A 79 2.04 -12.00 2.12
N GLU A 80 2.64 -12.08 3.31
CA GLU A 80 2.06 -12.77 4.47
C GLU A 80 0.70 -12.18 4.87
N ILE A 81 0.55 -10.84 4.85
CA ILE A 81 -0.74 -10.18 5.13
C ILE A 81 -1.78 -10.54 4.06
N PHE A 82 -1.44 -10.48 2.78
CA PHE A 82 -2.40 -10.86 1.73
C PHE A 82 -2.80 -12.33 1.83
N GLN A 83 -1.86 -13.23 2.16
CA GLN A 83 -2.15 -14.65 2.40
C GLN A 83 -3.06 -14.84 3.62
N LEU A 84 -2.77 -14.17 4.74
CA LEU A 84 -3.57 -14.24 5.96
C LEU A 84 -5.02 -13.83 5.74
N TYR A 85 -5.24 -12.82 4.89
CA TYR A 85 -6.58 -12.28 4.58
C TYR A 85 -7.18 -12.82 3.28
N ASN A 86 -6.54 -13.80 2.64
CA ASN A 86 -6.99 -14.41 1.39
C ASN A 86 -7.22 -13.40 0.25
N ILE A 87 -6.38 -12.36 0.16
CA ILE A 87 -6.41 -11.41 -0.95
C ILE A 87 -5.52 -11.94 -2.08
N PRO A 88 -6.07 -12.18 -3.29
CA PRO A 88 -5.26 -12.53 -4.45
C PRO A 88 -4.24 -11.45 -4.76
N VAL A 89 -2.97 -11.83 -4.81
CA VAL A 89 -1.87 -10.93 -5.13
C VAL A 89 -0.94 -11.55 -6.17
N THR A 90 -0.53 -10.74 -7.15
CA THR A 90 0.56 -11.04 -8.09
C THR A 90 1.66 -10.01 -7.92
N TYR A 91 2.89 -10.34 -8.31
CA TYR A 91 4.00 -9.41 -8.18
C TYR A 91 5.12 -9.67 -9.19
N ASP A 92 5.89 -8.61 -9.51
CA ASP A 92 7.08 -8.73 -10.37
C ASP A 92 8.32 -9.16 -9.53
N GLU A 93 8.55 -8.54 -8.36
CA GLU A 93 9.70 -8.82 -7.48
C GLU A 93 9.28 -8.92 -6.00
N GLN A 94 9.85 -9.88 -5.27
CA GLN A 94 9.72 -9.99 -3.81
C GLN A 94 11.04 -9.62 -3.12
N VAL A 95 10.95 -8.81 -2.07
CA VAL A 95 12.07 -8.40 -1.20
C VAL A 95 11.78 -8.70 0.28
N PRO A 96 12.78 -8.81 1.17
CA PRO A 96 12.52 -9.06 2.59
C PRO A 96 11.70 -7.94 3.27
N TYR A 97 11.98 -6.68 2.95
CA TYR A 97 11.27 -5.50 3.45
C TYR A 97 11.48 -4.30 2.53
N ILE A 98 10.61 -3.29 2.61
CA ILE A 98 10.76 -2.06 1.82
C ILE A 98 11.79 -1.15 2.49
N ILE A 99 12.80 -0.74 1.75
CA ILE A 99 13.84 0.18 2.22
C ILE A 99 13.30 1.62 2.26
N ASN A 100 13.69 2.38 3.28
CA ASN A 100 13.32 3.78 3.43
C ASN A 100 13.96 4.68 2.35
N ARG A 101 13.43 5.90 2.19
CA ARG A 101 13.92 6.84 1.16
C ARG A 101 15.40 7.20 1.33
N THR A 102 15.91 7.25 2.55
CA THR A 102 17.31 7.56 2.88
C THR A 102 18.25 6.37 2.70
N LYS A 103 17.73 5.18 2.35
CA LYS A 103 18.47 3.92 2.20
C LYS A 103 19.28 3.51 3.43
N THR A 104 18.79 3.88 4.62
CA THR A 104 19.46 3.58 5.91
C THR A 104 18.82 2.42 6.65
N GLY A 105 17.69 1.90 6.19
CA GLY A 105 17.00 0.78 6.82
C GLY A 105 15.58 0.59 6.34
N MET A 106 14.77 -0.12 7.12
CA MET A 106 13.37 -0.40 6.82
C MET A 106 12.53 0.88 6.75
N CYS A 107 11.55 0.90 5.85
CA CYS A 107 10.53 1.92 5.76
C CYS A 107 9.88 2.15 7.14
N PRO A 108 9.82 3.39 7.65
CA PRO A 108 9.27 3.65 8.98
C PRO A 108 7.79 3.28 9.11
N MET A 109 7.04 3.30 8.00
CA MET A 109 5.64 2.87 8.01
C MET A 109 5.52 1.36 8.14
N GLU A 110 6.38 0.61 7.46
CA GLU A 110 6.39 -0.85 7.55
C GLU A 110 6.85 -1.32 8.94
N ALA A 111 7.92 -0.73 9.47
CA ALA A 111 8.39 -0.99 10.83
C ALA A 111 7.32 -0.69 11.89
N CYS A 112 6.50 0.35 11.69
CA CYS A 112 5.43 0.76 12.61
C CYS A 112 4.37 -0.34 12.85
N VAL A 113 4.22 -1.28 11.91
CA VAL A 113 3.18 -2.31 11.95
C VAL A 113 3.76 -3.72 11.90
N MET A 114 5.05 -3.88 12.21
CA MET A 114 5.76 -5.16 12.04
C MET A 114 5.07 -6.29 12.82
N ASP A 115 4.65 -6.03 14.06
CA ASP A 115 3.99 -7.03 14.91
C ASP A 115 2.46 -6.94 14.87
N VAL A 116 1.89 -6.27 13.87
CA VAL A 116 0.45 -5.99 13.76
C VAL A 116 -0.12 -6.69 12.55
N ASN A 117 -1.14 -7.52 12.77
CA ASN A 117 -1.87 -8.17 11.69
C ASN A 117 -3.31 -7.64 11.54
N ASP A 118 -3.88 -7.00 12.57
CA ASP A 118 -5.23 -6.42 12.50
C ASP A 118 -5.25 -5.13 11.65
N PRO A 119 -6.00 -5.08 10.53
CA PRO A 119 -6.03 -3.94 9.63
C PRO A 119 -6.55 -2.65 10.28
N ALA A 120 -7.50 -2.76 11.20
CA ALA A 120 -8.06 -1.59 11.89
C ALA A 120 -7.06 -1.01 12.90
N ALA A 121 -6.33 -1.85 13.64
CA ALA A 121 -5.23 -1.43 14.50
C ALA A 121 -4.09 -0.80 13.69
N ALA A 122 -3.72 -1.41 12.57
CA ALA A 122 -2.72 -0.88 11.65
C ALA A 122 -3.09 0.52 11.16
N GLN A 123 -4.33 0.73 10.69
CA GLN A 123 -4.79 2.05 10.26
C GLN A 123 -4.65 3.10 11.37
N ARG A 124 -5.01 2.77 12.62
CA ARG A 124 -4.85 3.69 13.76
C ARG A 124 -3.39 4.06 14.02
N LEU A 125 -2.49 3.07 14.02
CA LEU A 125 -1.06 3.28 14.23
C LEU A 125 -0.43 4.11 13.11
N LEU A 126 -0.76 3.80 11.86
CA LEU A 126 -0.26 4.52 10.69
C LEU A 126 -0.74 5.97 10.66
N ASN A 127 -2.01 6.22 11.02
CA ASN A 127 -2.54 7.57 11.16
C ASN A 127 -1.80 8.37 12.25
N ALA A 128 -1.48 7.75 13.39
CA ALA A 128 -0.68 8.39 14.44
C ALA A 128 0.75 8.66 13.97
N LYS A 129 1.38 7.71 13.28
CA LYS A 129 2.76 7.85 12.75
C LYS A 129 2.87 8.94 11.69
N VAL A 130 1.90 9.03 10.79
CA VAL A 130 1.82 10.12 9.79
C VAL A 130 1.72 11.48 10.48
N LYS A 131 0.92 11.60 11.55
CA LYS A 131 0.82 12.86 12.32
C LYS A 131 2.13 13.23 13.01
N SER A 132 2.82 12.28 13.64
CA SER A 132 4.10 12.56 14.32
C SER A 132 5.17 13.02 13.32
N MET A 133 5.27 12.35 12.18
CA MET A 133 6.27 12.67 11.16
C MET A 133 6.03 14.03 10.49
N LYS A 134 4.77 14.49 10.39
CA LYS A 134 4.47 15.86 9.91
C LYS A 134 4.86 16.92 10.94
N ALA A 135 4.72 16.64 12.24
CA ALA A 135 5.12 17.56 13.30
C ALA A 135 6.64 17.71 13.40
N GLU A 136 7.38 16.62 13.22
CA GLU A 136 8.86 16.60 13.21
C GLU A 136 9.47 17.38 12.04
N GLN A 137 8.73 17.61 10.95
CA GLN A 137 9.17 18.39 9.78
C GLN A 137 8.96 19.91 9.92
N HIS A 138 8.33 20.35 11.02
CA HIS A 138 8.06 21.76 11.32
C HIS A 138 8.84 22.27 12.55
N VAL A 139 9.90 21.56 12.96
CA VAL A 139 10.81 21.96 14.06
C VAL A 139 12.19 22.28 13.49
#